data_AF-A0A3E1EAB1-F1
#
_entry.id   AF-A0A3E1EAB1-F1
#
_cell.length_a   1.000
_cell.length_b   1.000
_cell.length_c   1.000
_cell.angle_alpha   90.00
_cell.angle_beta   90.00
_cell.angle_gamma   90.00
#
_symmetry.space_group_name_H-M   'P 1'
#
loop_
_entity.id
_entity.type
_entity.pdbx_description
1 polymer ?
#
loop_
_entity_poly.entity_id
_entity_poly.type
_entity_poly.pdbx_seq_one_letter_code
_entity_poly.pdbx_strand_id
1 'polypeptide(L)'
;ESTAARVHVRWTAQPCDLNYKVWGETATEDFYFYPDGFGSRTVTLQSEPKAEYEIEELLILTPPAAYPLRVLPKNLIDVLFRDGTKRELKFPILDQERDYEKLLSGELPPLYRIRFGTREPLAAIYFNPGWKRLPSTAYRPFYSQGQMVTPFYWGNHLPLARRKPTGINIDDLASMTPAHSAMMSWGHRRPQPLESRTANMPDALGVTRKMQLEKWAWLIGLSDADDTSLLEWSRSFATPPQIQAEGARLQSPSYNTERRATLLTLEKPTVSLTIKPTAPCVHPVFEFQGGSRNLKRATWNGRELAATDYAWDGSVFLLNATLREASSLSLQFADSP
;
A
#
# COMPACT_ATOMS: atom_id res chain seq x y z
N GLU A 1 15.16 -3.27 7.43
CA GLU A 1 15.73 -4.62 7.23
C GLU A 1 15.73 -4.94 5.74
N SER A 2 16.77 -5.59 5.22
CA SER A 2 16.84 -5.96 3.79
C SER A 2 17.45 -7.35 3.66
N THR A 3 16.72 -8.24 3.02
CA THR A 3 17.14 -9.62 2.74
C THR A 3 16.94 -9.93 1.25
N ALA A 4 17.34 -11.14 0.82
CA ALA A 4 17.09 -11.58 -0.54
C ALA A 4 15.59 -11.76 -0.86
N ALA A 5 14.74 -11.98 0.15
CA ALA A 5 13.31 -12.25 -0.04
C ALA A 5 12.40 -11.08 0.37
N ARG A 6 12.90 -10.12 1.16
CA ARG A 6 12.09 -9.02 1.67
C ARG A 6 12.91 -7.79 2.03
N VAL A 7 12.39 -6.62 1.68
CA VAL A 7 12.79 -5.33 2.25
C VAL A 7 11.69 -4.87 3.19
N HIS A 8 12.04 -4.53 4.43
CA HIS A 8 11.14 -3.93 5.40
C HIS A 8 11.67 -2.58 5.86
N VAL A 9 10.86 -1.53 5.67
CA VAL A 9 11.13 -0.18 6.18
C VAL A 9 10.07 0.16 7.20
N ARG A 10 10.49 0.59 8.38
CA ARG A 10 9.60 1.10 9.43
C ARG A 10 9.98 2.53 9.76
N TRP A 11 8.98 3.40 9.88
CA TRP A 11 9.14 4.67 10.59
C TRP A 11 7.99 4.88 11.57
N THR A 12 8.29 5.55 12.67
CA THR A 12 7.31 5.99 13.64
C THR A 12 7.43 7.50 13.78
N ALA A 13 6.30 8.18 13.66
CA ALA A 13 6.19 9.61 13.79
C ALA A 13 5.11 9.98 14.80
N GLN A 14 5.25 11.15 15.42
CA GLN A 14 4.13 11.80 16.11
C GLN A 14 3.40 12.66 15.08
N PRO A 15 2.12 12.40 14.81
CA PRO A 15 1.35 13.31 13.98
C PRO A 15 1.15 14.63 14.74
N CYS A 16 0.89 15.69 13.99
CA CYS A 16 0.59 17.00 14.53
C CYS A 16 -0.63 17.60 13.84
N ASP A 17 -1.29 18.55 14.50
CA ASP A 17 -2.35 19.33 13.88
C ASP A 17 -1.78 20.40 12.92
N LEU A 18 -2.66 21.17 12.27
CA LEU A 18 -2.28 22.27 11.37
C LEU A 18 -1.51 23.42 12.08
N ASN A 19 -1.50 23.44 13.41
CA ASN A 19 -0.70 24.36 14.23
C ASN A 19 0.63 23.74 14.68
N TYR A 20 0.99 22.55 14.19
CA TYR A 20 2.18 21.80 14.57
C TYR A 20 2.25 21.39 16.03
N LYS A 21 1.10 21.30 16.68
CA LYS A 21 1.02 20.75 18.03
C LYS A 21 0.91 19.23 17.94
N VAL A 22 1.76 18.56 18.70
CA VAL A 22 1.67 17.11 18.96
C VAL A 22 0.81 16.89 20.18
N TRP A 23 -0.04 15.87 20.14
CA TRP A 23 -0.99 15.59 21.21
C TRP A 23 -0.73 14.24 21.89
N GLY A 24 0.38 13.57 21.57
CA GLY A 24 0.81 12.31 22.17
C GLY A 24 0.44 11.08 21.34
N GLU A 25 -0.13 11.25 20.16
CA GLU A 25 -0.42 10.16 19.23
C GLU A 25 0.86 9.61 18.58
N THR A 26 0.75 8.41 18.02
CA THR A 26 1.78 7.82 17.15
C THR A 26 1.17 7.30 15.86
N ALA A 27 1.88 7.53 14.76
CA ALA A 27 1.64 6.85 13.50
C ALA A 27 2.90 6.05 13.18
N THR A 28 2.76 4.72 13.15
CA THR A 28 3.80 3.82 12.68
C THR A 28 3.45 3.32 11.30
N GLU A 29 4.36 3.48 10.36
CA GLU A 29 4.21 2.92 9.02
C GLU A 29 5.25 1.84 8.77
N ASP A 30 4.78 0.72 8.23
CA ASP A 30 5.59 -0.43 7.84
C ASP A 30 5.42 -0.66 6.33
N PHE A 31 6.54 -0.73 5.62
CA PHE A 31 6.59 -1.02 4.19
C PHE A 31 7.29 -2.35 3.99
N TYR A 32 6.60 -3.32 3.41
CA TYR A 32 7.17 -4.62 3.06
C TYR A 32 7.20 -4.74 1.54
N PHE A 33 8.39 -4.75 0.96
CA PHE A 33 8.58 -5.00 -0.48
C PHE A 33 9.22 -6.37 -0.69
N TYR A 34 8.84 -6.99 -1.80
CA TYR A 34 9.33 -8.29 -2.20
C TYR A 34 10.02 -8.20 -3.58
N PRO A 35 10.82 -9.20 -3.98
CA PRO A 35 11.52 -9.20 -5.27
C PRO A 35 10.64 -9.12 -6.52
N ASP A 36 9.32 -9.30 -6.38
CA ASP A 36 8.34 -9.20 -7.47
C ASP A 36 7.91 -7.75 -7.79
N GLY A 37 8.50 -6.75 -7.14
CA GLY A 37 8.34 -5.33 -7.49
C GLY A 37 7.14 -4.65 -6.83
N PHE A 38 6.42 -5.34 -5.96
CA PHE A 38 5.33 -4.76 -5.18
C PHE A 38 5.30 -5.33 -3.76
N GLY A 39 4.38 -4.80 -2.96
CA GLY A 39 4.38 -5.06 -1.54
C GLY A 39 3.25 -4.38 -0.83
N SER A 40 3.45 -4.11 0.44
CA SER A 40 2.43 -3.52 1.30
C SER A 40 2.93 -2.32 2.08
N ARG A 41 2.07 -1.33 2.22
CA ARG A 41 2.16 -0.27 3.22
C ARG A 41 1.18 -0.61 4.33
N THR A 42 1.59 -0.49 5.58
CA THR A 42 0.73 -0.67 6.74
C THR A 42 0.82 0.58 7.60
N VAL A 43 -0.31 1.09 8.07
CA VAL A 43 -0.37 2.19 9.02
C VAL A 43 -0.97 1.65 10.31
N THR A 44 -0.24 1.81 11.42
CA THR A 44 -0.76 1.62 12.77
C THR A 44 -0.85 2.99 13.44
N LEU A 45 -2.07 3.46 13.67
CA LEU A 45 -2.35 4.74 14.32
C LEU A 45 -2.79 4.49 15.76
N GLN A 46 -2.08 5.08 16.70
CA GLN A 46 -2.50 5.20 18.08
C GLN A 46 -2.93 6.65 18.34
N SER A 47 -4.23 6.90 18.49
CA SER A 47 -4.79 8.24 18.64
C SER A 47 -5.69 8.38 19.85
N GLU A 48 -6.04 9.62 20.22
CA GLU A 48 -7.17 9.84 21.11
C GLU A 48 -8.45 9.24 20.51
N PRO A 49 -9.36 8.64 21.31
CA PRO A 49 -10.62 8.13 20.81
C PRO A 49 -11.41 9.23 20.10
N LYS A 50 -11.93 8.92 18.90
CA LYS A 50 -12.66 9.85 18.01
C LYS A 50 -11.82 10.92 17.32
N ALA A 51 -10.50 10.96 17.54
CA ALA A 51 -9.64 11.81 16.71
C ALA A 51 -9.75 11.37 15.24
N GLU A 52 -9.80 12.34 14.34
CA GLU A 52 -9.88 12.11 12.90
C GLU A 52 -8.55 12.47 12.25
N TYR A 53 -7.90 11.47 11.66
CA TYR A 53 -6.66 11.63 10.91
C TYR A 53 -6.90 11.27 9.45
N GLU A 54 -6.30 12.05 8.56
CA GLU A 54 -6.08 11.65 7.19
C GLU A 54 -4.90 10.67 7.16
N ILE A 55 -5.16 9.44 6.73
CA ILE A 55 -4.17 8.34 6.70
C ILE A 55 -3.70 8.01 5.27
N GLU A 56 -4.25 8.74 4.30
CA GLU A 56 -3.94 8.62 2.89
C GLU A 56 -4.25 9.92 2.16
N GLU A 57 -3.26 10.33 1.38
CA GLU A 57 -3.40 11.32 0.32
C GLU A 57 -2.54 10.88 -0.86
N LEU A 58 -3.03 11.06 -2.10
CA LEU A 58 -2.23 10.84 -3.31
C LEU A 58 -1.45 12.10 -3.64
N LEU A 59 -0.15 12.05 -3.33
CA LEU A 59 0.79 13.15 -3.51
C LEU A 59 1.86 12.80 -4.56
N ILE A 60 2.09 13.71 -5.51
CA ILE A 60 3.28 13.68 -6.37
C ILE A 60 4.18 14.84 -5.99
N LEU A 61 5.47 14.56 -5.75
CA LEU A 61 6.46 15.59 -5.52
C LEU A 61 6.96 16.15 -6.84
N THR A 62 6.85 17.46 -7.03
CA THR A 62 7.37 18.17 -8.21
C THR A 62 8.60 19.00 -7.84
N PRO A 63 9.59 19.14 -8.75
CA PRO A 63 10.77 19.97 -8.51
C PRO A 63 10.41 21.44 -8.18
N PRO A 64 11.35 22.20 -7.59
CA PRO A 64 11.19 23.65 -7.43
C PRO A 64 10.82 24.34 -8.74
N ALA A 65 9.90 25.29 -8.68
CA ALA A 65 9.37 26.07 -9.81
C ALA A 65 8.68 25.25 -10.92
N ALA A 66 8.54 23.93 -10.76
CA ALA A 66 7.89 23.09 -11.75
C ALA A 66 6.37 23.24 -11.65
N TYR A 67 5.78 23.94 -12.62
CA TYR A 67 4.33 23.99 -12.74
C TYR A 67 3.77 22.60 -13.08
N PRO A 68 2.78 22.06 -12.34
CA PRO A 68 2.37 20.66 -12.49
C PRO A 68 1.98 20.27 -13.93
N LEU A 69 1.24 21.13 -14.66
CA LEU A 69 0.83 20.84 -16.05
C LEU A 69 1.99 20.78 -17.06
N ARG A 70 3.20 21.22 -16.68
CA ARG A 70 4.39 21.14 -17.53
C ARG A 70 5.17 19.85 -17.35
N VAL A 71 5.09 19.22 -16.18
CA VAL A 71 5.92 18.07 -15.80
C VAL A 71 5.13 16.78 -15.61
N LEU A 72 3.83 16.89 -15.34
CA LEU A 72 2.93 15.77 -15.13
C LEU A 72 2.09 15.46 -16.39
N PRO A 73 1.80 14.18 -16.68
CA PRO A 73 0.92 13.82 -17.78
C PRO A 73 -0.53 14.28 -17.53
N LYS A 74 -1.32 14.44 -18.60
CA LYS A 74 -2.74 14.80 -18.46
C LYS A 74 -3.58 13.68 -17.84
N ASN A 75 -3.23 12.42 -18.09
CA ASN A 75 -3.89 11.23 -17.55
C ASN A 75 -3.19 10.73 -16.29
N LEU A 76 -3.15 11.55 -15.24
CA LEU A 76 -2.38 11.23 -14.03
C LEU A 76 -2.82 9.94 -13.35
N ILE A 77 -4.13 9.66 -13.34
CA ILE A 77 -4.67 8.59 -12.53
C ILE A 77 -5.56 7.72 -13.39
N ASP A 78 -5.30 6.42 -13.36
CA ASP A 78 -6.28 5.43 -13.77
C ASP A 78 -6.88 4.77 -12.54
N VAL A 79 -8.19 4.55 -12.60
CA VAL A 79 -8.96 3.80 -11.62
C VAL A 79 -9.39 2.50 -12.29
N LEU A 80 -8.84 1.40 -11.79
CA LEU A 80 -9.09 0.04 -12.28
C LEU A 80 -10.08 -0.64 -11.33
N PHE A 81 -11.25 -1.00 -11.86
CA PHE A 81 -12.29 -1.67 -11.11
C PHE A 81 -12.14 -3.19 -11.22
N ARG A 82 -12.59 -3.93 -10.19
CA ARG A 82 -12.45 -5.40 -10.16
C ARG A 82 -13.22 -6.12 -11.27
N ASP A 83 -14.19 -5.48 -11.89
CA ASP A 83 -14.92 -6.00 -13.06
C ASP A 83 -14.14 -5.88 -14.39
N GLY A 84 -12.93 -5.29 -14.36
CA GLY A 84 -12.10 -5.05 -15.53
C GLY A 84 -12.36 -3.71 -16.20
N THR A 85 -13.35 -2.95 -15.75
CA THR A 85 -13.55 -1.60 -16.26
C THR A 85 -12.48 -0.65 -15.75
N LYS A 86 -12.16 0.33 -16.58
CA LYS A 86 -11.17 1.35 -16.30
C LYS A 86 -11.78 2.73 -16.47
N ARG A 87 -11.31 3.66 -15.64
CA ARG A 87 -11.57 5.10 -15.79
C ARG A 87 -10.25 5.83 -15.77
N GLU A 88 -10.00 6.63 -16.80
CA GLU A 88 -8.86 7.53 -16.87
C GLU A 88 -9.32 8.91 -16.36
N LEU A 89 -8.68 9.40 -15.30
CA LEU A 89 -8.94 10.74 -14.76
C LEU A 89 -7.98 11.73 -15.43
N LYS A 90 -8.56 12.70 -16.13
CA LYS A 90 -7.80 13.75 -16.81
C LYS A 90 -7.67 14.97 -15.91
N PHE A 91 -6.48 15.51 -15.83
CA PHE A 91 -6.17 16.67 -15.01
C PHE A 91 -5.82 17.90 -15.87
N PRO A 92 -6.26 19.11 -15.48
CA PRO A 92 -7.08 19.40 -14.29
C PRO A 92 -8.51 18.84 -14.41
N ILE A 93 -9.09 18.47 -13.27
CA ILE A 93 -10.49 18.04 -13.18
C ILE A 93 -11.36 19.29 -13.35
N LEU A 94 -12.03 19.44 -14.49
CA LEU A 94 -12.84 20.63 -14.80
C LEU A 94 -14.32 20.41 -14.41
N ASP A 95 -15.02 21.49 -14.05
CA ASP A 95 -16.40 21.47 -13.54
C ASP A 95 -17.44 20.81 -14.49
N GLN A 96 -17.09 20.55 -15.74
CA GLN A 96 -17.96 19.84 -16.70
C GLN A 96 -18.08 18.34 -16.39
N GLU A 97 -17.32 17.81 -15.44
CA GLU A 97 -17.33 16.41 -15.03
C GLU A 97 -18.09 16.23 -13.69
N ARG A 98 -19.29 16.83 -13.60
CA ARG A 98 -20.17 16.81 -12.39
C ARG A 98 -20.49 15.43 -11.82
N ASP A 99 -20.24 14.36 -12.57
CA ASP A 99 -20.50 13.00 -12.15
C ASP A 99 -19.28 12.28 -11.55
N TYR A 100 -18.14 12.91 -11.24
CA TYR A 100 -16.98 12.21 -10.66
C TYR A 100 -17.32 11.31 -9.46
N GLU A 101 -18.17 11.77 -8.54
CA GLU A 101 -18.63 10.97 -7.40
C GLU A 101 -19.48 9.75 -7.83
N LYS A 102 -20.23 9.84 -8.93
CA LYS A 102 -20.96 8.71 -9.54
C LYS A 102 -20.08 7.84 -10.42
N LEU A 103 -19.11 8.42 -11.15
CA LEU A 103 -18.18 7.75 -12.07
C LEU A 103 -17.22 6.82 -11.35
N LEU A 104 -16.91 7.18 -10.11
CA LEU A 104 -16.11 6.40 -9.22
C LEU A 104 -17.01 5.41 -8.43
N SER A 105 -18.35 5.53 -8.45
CA SER A 105 -19.22 4.72 -7.57
C SER A 105 -19.18 3.25 -7.98
N GLY A 106 -18.70 2.41 -7.05
CA GLY A 106 -18.62 0.97 -7.21
C GLY A 106 -18.68 0.30 -5.84
N GLU A 107 -19.27 -0.90 -5.78
CA GLU A 107 -19.40 -1.64 -4.52
C GLU A 107 -18.06 -2.24 -4.04
N LEU A 108 -17.11 -2.38 -4.96
CA LEU A 108 -15.81 -3.01 -4.73
C LEU A 108 -14.68 -1.98 -4.76
N PRO A 109 -13.63 -2.16 -3.92
CA PRO A 109 -12.48 -1.28 -3.92
C PRO A 109 -11.77 -1.26 -5.28
N PRO A 110 -11.52 -0.08 -5.87
CA PRO A 110 -10.70 0.03 -7.07
C PRO A 110 -9.21 0.04 -6.73
N LEU A 111 -8.38 -0.33 -7.72
CA LEU A 111 -6.94 -0.10 -7.71
C LEU A 111 -6.65 1.22 -8.44
N TYR A 112 -5.78 2.04 -7.85
CA TYR A 112 -5.31 3.28 -8.45
C TYR A 112 -3.94 3.06 -9.07
N ARG A 113 -3.77 3.50 -10.32
CA ARG A 113 -2.48 3.61 -10.99
C ARG A 113 -2.19 5.08 -11.21
N ILE A 114 -1.07 5.55 -10.67
CA ILE A 114 -0.68 6.97 -10.61
C ILE A 114 0.58 7.16 -11.45
N ARG A 115 0.46 7.92 -12.53
CA ARG A 115 1.56 8.32 -13.40
C ARG A 115 2.19 9.60 -12.86
N PHE A 116 3.51 9.68 -12.83
CA PHE A 116 4.21 10.84 -12.27
C PHE A 116 5.24 11.47 -13.23
N GLY A 117 5.28 11.01 -14.49
CA GLY A 117 6.08 11.63 -15.54
C GLY A 117 5.54 11.32 -16.93
N THR A 118 5.78 12.21 -17.90
CA THR A 118 5.37 12.02 -19.30
C THR A 118 6.24 11.03 -20.07
N ARG A 119 7.42 10.72 -19.53
CA ARG A 119 8.42 9.80 -20.11
C ARG A 119 8.74 8.61 -19.20
N GLU A 120 8.05 8.52 -18.08
CA GLU A 120 8.25 7.46 -17.10
C GLU A 120 7.28 6.31 -17.44
N PRO A 121 7.80 5.13 -17.83
CA PRO A 121 6.93 3.98 -18.10
C PRO A 121 6.32 3.40 -16.81
N LEU A 122 6.97 3.56 -15.66
CA LEU A 122 6.46 3.04 -14.40
C LEU A 122 5.37 3.94 -13.82
N ALA A 123 4.42 3.30 -13.14
CA ALA A 123 3.39 4.00 -12.39
C ALA A 123 3.34 3.47 -10.95
N ALA A 124 3.05 4.36 -10.01
CA ALA A 124 2.78 3.95 -8.63
C ALA A 124 1.41 3.26 -8.61
N ILE A 125 1.32 2.10 -7.97
CA ILE A 125 0.07 1.39 -7.79
C ILE A 125 -0.35 1.44 -6.33
N TYR A 126 -1.65 1.48 -6.10
CA TYR A 126 -2.19 1.67 -4.77
C TYR A 126 -3.58 1.05 -4.65
N PHE A 127 -3.78 0.18 -3.65
CA PHE A 127 -5.06 -0.51 -3.44
C PHE A 127 -5.28 -0.90 -1.97
N ASN A 128 -6.49 -0.70 -1.45
CA ASN A 128 -6.91 -1.21 -0.14
C ASN A 128 -8.18 -2.06 -0.27
N PRO A 129 -8.19 -3.30 0.23
CA PRO A 129 -9.38 -4.15 0.17
C PRO A 129 -10.56 -3.66 1.04
N GLY A 130 -10.29 -2.80 2.03
CA GLY A 130 -11.27 -2.21 2.93
C GLY A 130 -12.02 -0.99 2.37
N TRP A 131 -11.64 -0.46 1.20
CA TRP A 131 -12.36 0.66 0.59
C TRP A 131 -13.56 0.24 -0.23
N LYS A 132 -14.73 0.27 0.39
CA LYS A 132 -15.99 0.22 -0.37
C LYS A 132 -16.44 1.61 -0.81
N ARG A 133 -15.55 2.59 -0.70
CA ARG A 133 -15.84 4.01 -0.92
C ARG A 133 -14.65 4.66 -1.60
N LEU A 134 -15.00 5.67 -2.35
CA LEU A 134 -14.09 6.49 -3.13
C LEU A 134 -13.50 7.61 -2.30
N PRO A 135 -12.45 8.27 -2.82
CA PRO A 135 -11.93 9.48 -2.24
C PRO A 135 -13.05 10.49 -2.06
N SER A 136 -13.08 11.13 -0.89
CA SER A 136 -14.02 12.22 -0.62
C SER A 136 -13.68 13.46 -1.41
N THR A 137 -12.41 13.61 -1.81
CA THR A 137 -11.89 14.81 -2.42
C THR A 137 -11.07 14.43 -3.64
N ALA A 138 -11.43 14.99 -4.79
CA ALA A 138 -10.53 15.14 -5.93
C ALA A 138 -10.28 16.64 -6.08
N TYR A 139 -9.03 17.07 -5.89
CA TYR A 139 -8.70 18.49 -5.82
C TYR A 139 -8.92 19.15 -7.19
N ARG A 140 -9.74 20.21 -7.19
CA ARG A 140 -10.08 20.98 -8.39
C ARG A 140 -9.07 22.10 -8.63
N PRO A 141 -8.97 22.59 -9.88
CA PRO A 141 -8.17 23.77 -10.17
C PRO A 141 -8.64 24.98 -9.36
N PHE A 142 -7.66 25.74 -8.89
CA PHE A 142 -7.88 27.03 -8.25
C PHE A 142 -7.72 28.15 -9.29
N TYR A 143 -8.63 29.11 -9.25
CA TYR A 143 -8.64 30.28 -10.14
C TYR A 143 -8.48 31.56 -9.34
N SER A 144 -7.67 32.48 -9.86
CA SER A 144 -7.55 33.85 -9.36
C SER A 144 -7.70 34.82 -10.53
N GLN A 145 -8.58 35.81 -10.39
CA GLN A 145 -8.85 36.82 -11.43
C GLN A 145 -9.17 36.20 -12.83
N GLY A 146 -9.89 35.08 -12.84
CA GLY A 146 -10.27 34.37 -14.08
C GLY A 146 -9.14 33.55 -14.72
N GLN A 147 -7.95 33.53 -14.15
CA GLN A 147 -6.82 32.70 -14.61
C GLN A 147 -6.68 31.47 -13.72
N MET A 148 -6.42 30.31 -14.34
CA MET A 148 -6.11 29.09 -13.61
C MET A 148 -4.72 29.26 -12.98
N VAL A 149 -4.71 29.24 -11.66
CA VAL A 149 -3.50 29.37 -10.87
C VAL A 149 -2.83 28.02 -10.72
N THR A 150 -3.56 26.99 -10.30
CA THR A 150 -3.04 25.63 -10.13
C THR A 150 -4.09 24.60 -10.55
N PRO A 151 -3.71 23.47 -11.18
CA PRO A 151 -4.65 22.45 -11.64
C PRO A 151 -5.30 21.60 -10.54
N PHE A 152 -4.71 21.60 -9.34
CA PHE A 152 -5.14 20.94 -8.09
C PHE A 152 -4.32 21.56 -6.94
N TYR A 153 -4.42 21.06 -5.70
CA TYR A 153 -3.61 21.62 -4.63
C TYR A 153 -2.11 21.45 -4.93
N TRP A 154 -1.40 22.58 -5.00
CA TRP A 154 0.02 22.69 -5.30
C TRP A 154 0.66 23.61 -4.27
N GLY A 155 1.43 23.02 -3.36
CA GLY A 155 2.01 23.75 -2.24
C GLY A 155 3.21 23.04 -1.63
N ASN A 156 3.90 23.76 -0.75
CA ASN A 156 5.02 23.26 0.04
C ASN A 156 4.73 23.55 1.53
N HIS A 157 4.65 22.49 2.33
CA HIS A 157 4.64 22.58 3.79
C HIS A 157 5.41 21.41 4.37
N LEU A 158 5.42 21.28 5.70
CA LEU A 158 6.16 20.20 6.36
C LEU A 158 5.71 18.83 5.80
N PRO A 159 6.65 17.91 5.52
CA PRO A 159 8.10 18.00 5.74
C PRO A 159 8.90 18.69 4.61
N LEU A 160 8.32 18.96 3.44
CA LEU A 160 9.02 19.50 2.26
C LEU A 160 9.57 20.92 2.47
N ALA A 161 8.82 21.74 3.21
CA ALA A 161 9.23 23.06 3.64
C ALA A 161 8.85 23.24 5.11
N ARG A 162 9.75 23.77 5.95
CA ARG A 162 9.46 24.07 7.38
C ARG A 162 8.55 25.31 7.54
N ARG A 163 7.37 25.29 6.92
CA ARG A 163 6.41 26.40 6.84
C ARG A 163 5.00 25.92 7.14
N LYS A 164 4.11 26.83 7.52
CA LYS A 164 2.69 26.54 7.75
C LYS A 164 2.02 26.08 6.45
N PRO A 165 1.02 25.20 6.52
CA PRO A 165 0.26 24.82 5.34
C PRO A 165 -0.41 26.05 4.74
N THR A 166 -0.24 26.26 3.43
CA THR A 166 -0.93 27.35 2.72
C THR A 166 -2.41 27.02 2.44
N GLY A 167 -2.81 25.77 2.66
CA GLY A 167 -4.14 25.27 2.31
C GLY A 167 -4.34 25.45 0.81
N ILE A 168 -5.47 26.00 0.39
CA ILE A 168 -5.73 26.23 -1.05
C ILE A 168 -4.98 27.44 -1.66
N ASN A 169 -4.17 28.17 -0.87
CA ASN A 169 -3.41 29.31 -1.38
C ASN A 169 -2.08 28.86 -2.01
N ILE A 170 -1.60 29.63 -2.99
CA ILE A 170 -0.25 29.45 -3.55
C ILE A 170 0.78 29.87 -2.50
N ASP A 171 1.83 29.07 -2.34
CA ASP A 171 3.06 29.54 -1.73
C ASP A 171 4.00 30.05 -2.85
N ASP A 172 4.35 31.33 -2.83
CA ASP A 172 5.31 31.93 -3.79
C ASP A 172 6.69 31.24 -3.73
N LEU A 173 7.00 30.55 -2.62
CA LEU A 173 8.21 29.75 -2.43
C LEU A 173 8.15 28.36 -3.08
N ALA A 174 7.04 27.98 -3.74
CA ALA A 174 7.02 26.81 -4.63
C ALA A 174 8.09 26.91 -5.75
N SER A 175 8.59 28.12 -6.01
CA SER A 175 9.74 28.38 -6.87
C SER A 175 11.10 27.97 -6.27
N MET A 176 11.21 27.82 -4.95
CA MET A 176 12.47 27.63 -4.22
C MET A 176 12.65 26.22 -3.64
N THR A 177 11.57 25.52 -3.32
CA THR A 177 11.61 24.15 -2.76
C THR A 177 10.73 23.21 -3.58
N PRO A 178 10.94 21.88 -3.50
CA PRO A 178 9.96 20.94 -4.01
C PRO A 178 8.58 21.23 -3.43
N ALA A 179 7.55 21.00 -4.24
CA ALA A 179 6.15 21.10 -3.85
C ALA A 179 5.52 19.71 -3.93
N HIS A 180 4.50 19.43 -3.11
CA HIS A 180 3.61 18.31 -3.40
C HIS A 180 2.40 18.82 -4.18
N SER A 181 2.01 17.99 -5.12
CA SER A 181 0.78 18.07 -5.89
C SER A 181 -0.18 17.06 -5.27
N ALA A 182 -1.25 17.53 -4.63
CA ALA A 182 -2.27 16.63 -4.10
C ALA A 182 -3.41 16.50 -5.10
N MET A 183 -3.61 15.29 -5.61
CA MET A 183 -4.63 15.03 -6.62
C MET A 183 -5.93 14.56 -5.96
N MET A 184 -5.84 13.63 -5.02
CA MET A 184 -6.98 12.96 -4.41
C MET A 184 -6.71 12.67 -2.95
N SER A 185 -7.75 12.80 -2.13
CA SER A 185 -7.71 12.61 -0.69
C SER A 185 -8.96 11.87 -0.24
N TRP A 186 -8.78 10.93 0.68
CA TRP A 186 -9.87 10.27 1.38
C TRP A 186 -10.26 11.02 2.65
N GLY A 187 -9.54 12.10 2.98
CA GLY A 187 -9.76 12.95 4.14
C GLY A 187 -9.96 12.12 5.41
N HIS A 188 -11.02 12.43 6.16
CA HIS A 188 -11.40 11.69 7.37
C HIS A 188 -12.21 10.40 7.07
N ARG A 189 -12.47 10.05 5.81
CA ARG A 189 -13.19 8.82 5.41
C ARG A 189 -12.24 7.62 5.35
N ARG A 190 -11.84 7.16 6.54
CA ARG A 190 -10.94 6.01 6.69
C ARG A 190 -11.59 4.71 6.17
N PRO A 191 -10.84 3.82 5.49
CA PRO A 191 -11.30 2.46 5.22
C PRO A 191 -11.55 1.71 6.53
N GLN A 192 -12.30 0.61 6.46
CA GLN A 192 -12.45 -0.25 7.61
C GLN A 192 -11.07 -0.78 8.04
N PRO A 193 -10.66 -0.60 9.31
CA PRO A 193 -9.38 -1.10 9.78
C PRO A 193 -9.37 -2.63 9.88
N LEU A 194 -8.18 -3.21 9.71
CA LEU A 194 -7.90 -4.63 9.94
C LEU A 194 -8.04 -4.99 11.42
N GLU A 195 -7.62 -4.08 12.30
CA GLU A 195 -7.71 -4.18 13.75
C GLU A 195 -8.16 -2.82 14.29
N SER A 196 -9.09 -2.83 15.23
CA SER A 196 -9.49 -1.64 15.97
C SER A 196 -9.72 -2.02 17.42
N ARG A 197 -9.02 -1.36 18.34
CA ARG A 197 -9.19 -1.57 19.78
C ARG A 197 -8.93 -0.30 20.56
N THR A 198 -9.69 -0.12 21.64
CA THR A 198 -9.45 0.95 22.61
C THR A 198 -8.90 0.36 23.90
N ALA A 199 -7.82 0.93 24.44
CA ALA A 199 -7.29 0.53 25.74
C ALA A 199 -6.52 1.67 26.42
N ASN A 200 -6.28 1.55 27.72
CA ASN A 200 -5.33 2.41 28.42
C ASN A 200 -3.92 1.98 28.02
N MET A 201 -3.14 2.89 27.45
CA MET A 201 -1.77 2.64 27.02
C MET A 201 -0.93 3.93 27.09
N PRO A 202 0.41 3.82 27.20
CA PRO A 202 1.29 4.98 27.12
C PRO A 202 1.16 5.66 25.75
N ASP A 203 0.98 6.96 25.77
CA ASP A 203 1.09 7.81 24.60
C ASP A 203 2.58 8.12 24.30
N ALA A 204 2.85 8.82 23.20
CA ALA A 204 4.21 9.17 22.79
C ALA A 204 4.94 10.13 23.75
N LEU A 205 4.21 10.74 24.69
CA LEU A 205 4.74 11.64 25.73
C LEU A 205 4.93 10.90 27.07
N GLY A 206 4.69 9.58 27.09
CA GLY A 206 4.83 8.75 28.29
C GLY A 206 3.62 8.78 29.22
N VAL A 207 2.52 9.41 28.82
CA VAL A 207 1.30 9.49 29.64
C VAL A 207 0.39 8.31 29.31
N THR A 208 0.02 7.54 30.32
CA THR A 208 -0.97 6.47 30.14
C THR A 208 -2.37 7.05 30.16
N ARG A 209 -3.09 6.89 29.04
CA ARG A 209 -4.49 7.31 28.90
C ARG A 209 -5.22 6.40 27.93
N LYS A 210 -6.53 6.58 27.84
CA LYS A 210 -7.36 5.81 26.90
C LYS A 210 -7.03 6.24 25.48
N MET A 211 -6.50 5.31 24.68
CA MET A 211 -6.15 5.53 23.27
C MET A 211 -6.86 4.51 22.38
N GLN A 212 -7.12 4.91 21.15
CA GLN A 212 -7.60 4.06 20.06
C GLN A 212 -6.40 3.60 19.23
N LEU A 213 -6.24 2.29 19.07
CA LEU A 213 -5.28 1.71 18.14
C LEU A 213 -6.03 1.16 16.93
N GLU A 214 -5.66 1.62 15.74
CA GLU A 214 -6.22 1.15 14.48
C GLU A 214 -5.13 0.82 13.48
N LYS A 215 -5.40 -0.20 12.67
CA LYS A 215 -4.45 -0.68 11.68
C LYS A 215 -5.07 -0.84 10.31
N TRP A 216 -4.36 -0.42 9.27
CA TRP A 216 -4.75 -0.58 7.87
C TRP A 216 -3.57 -1.08 7.04
N ALA A 217 -3.84 -1.79 5.95
CA ALA A 217 -2.82 -2.20 4.99
C ALA A 217 -3.27 -1.97 3.55
N TRP A 218 -2.32 -1.61 2.71
CA TRP A 218 -2.46 -1.32 1.30
C TRP A 218 -1.50 -2.17 0.50
N LEU A 219 -1.94 -2.62 -0.66
CA LEU A 219 -1.05 -3.05 -1.73
C LEU A 219 -0.44 -1.80 -2.37
N ILE A 220 0.88 -1.76 -2.47
CA ILE A 220 1.63 -0.68 -3.11
C ILE A 220 2.73 -1.23 -4.01
N GLY A 221 3.19 -0.45 -4.97
CA GLY A 221 4.30 -0.84 -5.85
C GLY A 221 4.62 0.22 -6.89
N LEU A 222 5.67 -0.02 -7.64
CA LEU A 222 6.05 0.80 -8.79
C LEU A 222 6.24 -0.13 -10.00
N SER A 223 5.37 -0.02 -11.00
CA SER A 223 5.26 -1.03 -12.06
C SER A 223 4.75 -0.46 -13.38
N ASP A 224 5.19 -1.07 -14.49
CA ASP A 224 4.67 -0.89 -15.84
C ASP A 224 3.68 -2.01 -16.25
N ALA A 225 3.24 -2.84 -15.29
CA ALA A 225 2.33 -3.94 -15.54
C ALA A 225 1.00 -3.48 -16.18
N ASP A 226 0.44 -4.34 -17.02
CA ASP A 226 -0.83 -4.09 -17.68
C ASP A 226 -2.03 -4.16 -16.72
N ASP A 227 -3.19 -3.67 -17.20
CA ASP A 227 -4.41 -3.57 -16.40
C ASP A 227 -4.85 -4.94 -15.83
N THR A 228 -4.66 -6.01 -16.61
CA THR A 228 -5.02 -7.38 -16.22
C THR A 228 -4.16 -7.84 -15.05
N SER A 229 -2.85 -7.67 -15.15
CA SER A 229 -1.88 -8.08 -14.12
C SER A 229 -2.12 -7.33 -12.82
N LEU A 230 -2.34 -6.01 -12.89
CA LEU A 230 -2.64 -5.19 -11.70
C LEU A 230 -3.94 -5.63 -11.01
N LEU A 231 -4.96 -5.98 -11.79
CA LEU A 231 -6.20 -6.53 -11.24
C LEU A 231 -5.99 -7.90 -10.61
N GLU A 232 -5.13 -8.76 -11.15
CA GLU A 232 -4.75 -10.02 -10.50
C GLU A 232 -4.00 -9.78 -9.18
N TRP A 233 -3.10 -8.80 -9.12
CA TRP A 233 -2.38 -8.45 -7.89
C TRP A 233 -3.35 -7.99 -6.79
N SER A 234 -4.27 -7.08 -7.12
CA SER A 234 -5.29 -6.60 -6.16
C SER A 234 -6.20 -7.72 -5.66
N ARG A 235 -6.61 -8.65 -6.54
CA ARG A 235 -7.43 -9.81 -6.17
C ARG A 235 -6.66 -10.78 -5.28
N SER A 236 -5.41 -11.08 -5.63
CA SER A 236 -4.52 -11.94 -4.83
C SER A 236 -4.31 -11.36 -3.42
N PHE A 237 -4.06 -10.06 -3.32
CA PHE A 237 -3.87 -9.37 -2.04
C PHE A 237 -5.13 -9.38 -1.18
N ALA A 238 -6.31 -9.16 -1.78
CA ALA A 238 -7.59 -9.09 -1.08
C ALA A 238 -8.20 -10.47 -0.74
N THR A 239 -7.79 -11.53 -1.45
CA THR A 239 -8.42 -12.85 -1.38
C THR A 239 -7.32 -13.92 -1.35
N PRO A 240 -6.67 -14.12 -0.19
CA PRO A 240 -5.59 -15.09 -0.08
C PRO A 240 -6.09 -16.52 -0.35
N PRO A 241 -5.23 -17.41 -0.88
CA PRO A 241 -5.60 -18.79 -1.15
C PRO A 241 -5.88 -19.54 0.16
N GLN A 242 -6.67 -20.61 0.06
CA GLN A 242 -6.75 -21.58 1.14
C GLN A 242 -5.47 -22.44 1.15
N ILE A 243 -4.85 -22.58 2.33
CA ILE A 243 -3.63 -23.35 2.51
C ILE A 243 -3.92 -24.55 3.41
N GLN A 244 -3.43 -25.72 3.02
CA GLN A 244 -3.27 -26.87 3.90
C GLN A 244 -1.79 -27.15 4.03
N ALA A 245 -1.32 -27.38 5.25
CA ALA A 245 0.10 -27.56 5.54
C ALA A 245 0.32 -28.89 6.27
N GLU A 246 1.31 -29.65 5.80
CA GLU A 246 1.86 -30.83 6.47
C GLU A 246 3.32 -30.54 6.82
N GLY A 247 3.75 -30.90 8.03
CA GLY A 247 5.08 -30.57 8.53
C GLY A 247 5.27 -29.12 8.98
N ALA A 248 4.22 -28.30 8.88
CA ALA A 248 4.12 -26.98 9.48
C ALA A 248 2.69 -26.72 9.94
N ARG A 249 2.54 -25.83 10.92
CA ARG A 249 1.25 -25.40 11.44
C ARG A 249 0.94 -23.97 10.99
N LEU A 250 -0.24 -23.77 10.43
CA LEU A 250 -0.75 -22.42 10.11
C LEU A 250 -1.01 -21.64 11.39
N GLN A 251 -0.67 -20.35 11.39
CA GLN A 251 -1.04 -19.45 12.48
C GLN A 251 -2.52 -19.05 12.40
N SER A 252 -3.03 -18.38 13.43
CA SER A 252 -4.38 -17.82 13.45
C SER A 252 -4.31 -16.32 13.74
N PRO A 253 -4.73 -15.44 12.79
CA PRO A 253 -5.09 -15.77 11.41
C PRO A 253 -3.90 -16.31 10.61
N SER A 254 -4.17 -17.13 9.59
CA SER A 254 -3.13 -17.79 8.80
C SER A 254 -2.50 -16.89 7.74
N TYR A 255 -3.25 -15.90 7.24
CA TYR A 255 -2.74 -14.91 6.31
C TYR A 255 -2.64 -13.55 7.00
N ASN A 256 -1.50 -12.90 6.83
CA ASN A 256 -1.23 -11.56 7.32
C ASN A 256 -1.20 -10.59 6.13
N THR A 257 -2.23 -9.75 6.04
CA THR A 257 -2.37 -8.74 4.98
C THR A 257 -1.26 -7.68 5.03
N GLU A 258 -0.80 -7.31 6.23
CA GLU A 258 0.28 -6.33 6.42
C GLU A 258 1.56 -6.79 5.73
N ARG A 259 1.82 -8.09 5.69
CA ARG A 259 3.00 -8.72 5.09
C ARG A 259 2.69 -9.45 3.79
N ARG A 260 1.45 -9.45 3.30
CA ARG A 260 1.04 -10.25 2.14
C ARG A 260 1.51 -11.72 2.25
N ALA A 261 1.50 -12.31 3.45
CA ALA A 261 2.15 -13.59 3.69
C ALA A 261 1.27 -14.57 4.46
N THR A 262 1.33 -15.85 4.09
CA THR A 262 0.83 -16.94 4.92
C THR A 262 1.85 -17.23 6.02
N LEU A 263 1.41 -17.15 7.27
CA LEU A 263 2.23 -17.36 8.45
C LEU A 263 2.17 -18.83 8.89
N LEU A 264 3.35 -19.42 9.05
CA LEU A 264 3.54 -20.82 9.39
C LEU A 264 4.52 -20.95 10.56
N THR A 265 4.32 -21.96 11.40
CA THR A 265 5.32 -22.45 12.35
C THR A 265 5.83 -23.78 11.85
N LEU A 266 7.15 -23.89 11.64
CA LEU A 266 7.78 -25.11 11.16
C LEU A 266 7.75 -26.19 12.26
N GLU A 267 7.31 -27.40 11.91
CA GLU A 267 7.24 -28.55 12.86
C GLU A 267 8.13 -29.71 12.43
N LYS A 268 8.38 -29.86 11.12
CA LYS A 268 9.21 -30.92 10.54
C LYS A 268 10.20 -30.32 9.53
N PRO A 269 11.32 -31.01 9.22
CA PRO A 269 12.29 -30.56 8.21
C PRO A 269 11.70 -30.53 6.80
N THR A 270 10.67 -31.32 6.51
CA THR A 270 9.95 -31.29 5.23
C THR A 270 8.56 -30.71 5.45
N VAL A 271 8.23 -29.70 4.66
CA VAL A 271 6.91 -29.07 4.63
C VAL A 271 6.28 -29.31 3.27
N SER A 272 5.01 -29.72 3.28
CA SER A 272 4.19 -29.80 2.07
C SER A 272 3.00 -28.87 2.22
N LEU A 273 2.85 -27.94 1.28
CA LEU A 273 1.77 -26.97 1.22
C LEU A 273 0.87 -27.27 0.03
N THR A 274 -0.39 -27.54 0.29
CA THR A 274 -1.43 -27.54 -0.75
C THR A 274 -2.06 -26.16 -0.81
N ILE A 275 -1.91 -25.49 -1.95
CA ILE A 275 -2.36 -24.12 -2.19
C ILE A 275 -3.60 -24.18 -3.08
N LYS A 276 -4.74 -23.70 -2.59
CA LYS A 276 -6.03 -23.72 -3.29
C LYS A 276 -6.50 -22.27 -3.53
N PRO A 277 -6.14 -21.66 -4.67
CA PRO A 277 -6.61 -20.32 -5.03
C PRO A 277 -8.11 -20.34 -5.33
N THR A 278 -8.84 -19.35 -4.82
CA THR A 278 -10.23 -19.03 -5.24
C THR A 278 -10.27 -17.95 -6.32
N ALA A 279 -9.18 -17.21 -6.47
CA ALA A 279 -8.84 -16.29 -7.54
C ALA A 279 -7.33 -16.44 -7.81
N PRO A 280 -6.79 -15.97 -8.97
CA PRO A 280 -5.36 -16.04 -9.24
C PRO A 280 -4.52 -15.57 -8.04
N CYS A 281 -3.69 -16.47 -7.52
CA CYS A 281 -2.79 -16.18 -6.41
C CYS A 281 -1.41 -15.83 -6.97
N VAL A 282 -1.12 -14.55 -6.97
CA VAL A 282 0.09 -13.97 -7.55
C VAL A 282 1.20 -13.92 -6.50
N HIS A 283 2.32 -14.56 -6.82
CA HIS A 283 3.56 -14.59 -6.05
C HIS A 283 3.36 -14.87 -4.55
N PRO A 284 2.81 -16.04 -4.16
CA PRO A 284 2.50 -16.32 -2.77
C PRO A 284 3.77 -16.26 -1.91
N VAL A 285 3.63 -15.59 -0.76
CA VAL A 285 4.67 -15.46 0.26
C VAL A 285 4.32 -16.32 1.46
N PHE A 286 5.29 -17.07 1.95
CA PHE A 286 5.20 -17.89 3.15
C PHE A 286 6.25 -17.41 4.15
N GLU A 287 5.82 -17.06 5.37
CA GLU A 287 6.74 -16.68 6.45
C GLU A 287 6.72 -17.75 7.53
N PHE A 288 7.89 -18.34 7.77
CA PHE A 288 8.14 -19.38 8.75
C PHE A 288 8.69 -18.77 10.03
N GLN A 289 7.95 -18.98 11.13
CA GLN A 289 8.41 -18.65 12.48
C GLN A 289 9.31 -19.78 13.03
N GLY A 290 10.24 -19.41 13.91
CA GLY A 290 11.13 -20.37 14.58
C GLY A 290 12.61 -20.28 14.22
N GLY A 291 13.05 -19.16 13.62
CA GLY A 291 14.45 -18.88 13.30
C GLY A 291 14.86 -19.24 11.88
N SER A 292 16.03 -18.74 11.46
CA SER A 292 16.54 -18.92 10.09
C SER A 292 16.88 -20.38 9.79
N ARG A 293 16.43 -20.88 8.63
CA ARG A 293 16.68 -22.25 8.15
C ARG A 293 17.38 -22.27 6.79
N ASN A 294 18.20 -23.29 6.59
CA ASN A 294 18.82 -23.54 5.29
C ASN A 294 17.86 -24.37 4.42
N LEU A 295 17.32 -23.77 3.36
CA LEU A 295 16.49 -24.46 2.38
C LEU A 295 17.38 -25.29 1.45
N LYS A 296 17.21 -26.61 1.49
CA LYS A 296 17.97 -27.57 0.68
C LYS A 296 17.32 -27.83 -0.67
N ARG A 297 15.99 -27.92 -0.69
CA ARG A 297 15.24 -28.24 -1.90
C ARG A 297 13.85 -27.62 -1.86
N ALA A 298 13.40 -27.13 -3.01
CA ALA A 298 12.03 -26.69 -3.20
C ALA A 298 11.47 -27.32 -4.47
N THR A 299 10.26 -27.87 -4.39
CA THR A 299 9.57 -28.43 -5.56
C THR A 299 8.16 -27.89 -5.66
N TRP A 300 7.70 -27.61 -6.86
CA TRP A 300 6.35 -27.18 -7.17
C TRP A 300 5.73 -28.12 -8.19
N ASN A 301 4.60 -28.73 -7.83
CA ASN A 301 3.92 -29.77 -8.61
C ASN A 301 4.87 -30.90 -9.04
N GLY A 302 5.78 -31.30 -8.14
CA GLY A 302 6.79 -32.34 -8.38
C GLY A 302 8.00 -31.89 -9.19
N ARG A 303 7.99 -30.68 -9.77
CA ARG A 303 9.14 -30.10 -10.48
C ARG A 303 10.05 -29.37 -9.49
N GLU A 304 11.34 -29.64 -9.54
CA GLU A 304 12.32 -28.89 -8.76
C GLU A 304 12.41 -27.43 -9.25
N LEU A 305 12.39 -26.50 -8.30
CA LEU A 305 12.42 -25.07 -8.59
C LEU A 305 13.87 -24.61 -8.82
N ALA A 306 14.08 -23.80 -9.86
CA ALA A 306 15.35 -23.11 -10.06
C ALA A 306 15.46 -21.92 -9.10
N ALA A 307 16.69 -21.40 -8.91
CA ALA A 307 16.93 -20.23 -8.06
C ALA A 307 16.21 -18.96 -8.55
N THR A 308 15.81 -18.90 -9.83
CA THR A 308 15.01 -17.81 -10.40
C THR A 308 13.51 -17.94 -10.13
N ASP A 309 13.06 -19.12 -9.70
CA ASP A 309 11.65 -19.43 -9.49
C ASP A 309 11.17 -19.05 -8.08
N TYR A 310 12.07 -18.67 -7.18
CA TYR A 310 11.72 -18.28 -5.81
C TYR A 310 12.77 -17.36 -5.18
N ALA A 311 12.41 -16.71 -4.08
CA ALA A 311 13.35 -16.06 -3.17
C ALA A 311 13.23 -16.67 -1.77
N TRP A 312 14.36 -16.83 -1.09
CA TRP A 312 14.45 -17.37 0.27
C TRP A 312 15.47 -16.59 1.09
N ASP A 313 15.11 -16.20 2.32
CA ASP A 313 16.02 -15.49 3.22
C ASP A 313 16.30 -16.19 4.57
N GLY A 314 15.87 -17.43 4.70
CA GLY A 314 15.94 -18.18 5.95
C GLY A 314 14.62 -18.21 6.73
N SER A 315 13.70 -17.29 6.46
CA SER A 315 12.39 -17.23 7.12
C SER A 315 11.24 -16.96 6.16
N VAL A 316 11.48 -16.21 5.09
CA VAL A 316 10.49 -15.81 4.09
C VAL A 316 10.80 -16.52 2.79
N PHE A 317 9.81 -17.25 2.28
CA PHE A 317 9.81 -17.86 0.96
C PHE A 317 8.81 -17.13 0.07
N LEU A 318 9.28 -16.59 -1.06
CA LEU A 318 8.41 -16.09 -2.13
C LEU A 318 8.49 -17.05 -3.31
N LEU A 319 7.34 -17.56 -3.77
CA LEU A 319 7.27 -18.30 -5.02
C LEU A 319 7.06 -17.32 -6.18
N ASN A 320 7.96 -17.29 -7.17
CA ASN A 320 7.83 -16.45 -8.34
C ASN A 320 6.89 -17.07 -9.39
N ALA A 321 5.61 -17.22 -9.04
CA ALA A 321 4.60 -17.78 -9.93
C ALA A 321 3.20 -17.21 -9.66
N THR A 322 2.33 -17.26 -10.67
CA THR A 322 0.87 -17.02 -10.50
C THR A 322 0.14 -18.35 -10.53
N LEU A 323 -0.52 -18.69 -9.42
CA LEU A 323 -1.26 -19.94 -9.25
C LEU A 323 -2.73 -19.73 -9.59
N ARG A 324 -3.21 -20.41 -10.63
CA ARG A 324 -4.62 -20.37 -11.06
C ARG A 324 -5.41 -21.60 -10.63
N GLU A 325 -4.73 -22.69 -10.35
CA GLU A 325 -5.29 -23.97 -9.96
C GLU A 325 -4.64 -24.47 -8.67
N ALA A 326 -5.26 -25.49 -8.08
CA ALA A 326 -4.69 -26.16 -6.91
C ALA A 326 -3.25 -26.63 -7.22
N SER A 327 -2.33 -26.34 -6.31
CA SER A 327 -0.91 -26.60 -6.49
C SER A 327 -0.30 -27.17 -5.22
N SER A 328 0.77 -27.95 -5.37
CA SER A 328 1.56 -28.50 -4.27
C SER A 328 2.95 -27.89 -4.27
N LEU A 329 3.33 -27.26 -3.17
CA LEU A 329 4.68 -26.76 -2.90
C LEU A 329 5.30 -27.60 -1.79
N SER A 330 6.44 -28.23 -2.04
CA SER A 330 7.20 -28.95 -1.01
C SER A 330 8.54 -28.28 -0.78
N LEU A 331 8.86 -28.01 0.48
CA LEU A 331 10.08 -27.37 0.94
C LEU A 331 10.81 -28.32 1.89
N GLN A 332 12.08 -28.58 1.57
CA GLN A 332 12.96 -29.40 2.39
C GLN A 332 14.03 -28.51 3.01
N PHE A 333 14.02 -28.42 4.33
CA PHE A 333 15.00 -27.71 5.13
C PHE A 333 16.07 -28.67 5.65
N ALA A 334 17.28 -28.17 5.86
CA ALA A 334 18.28 -28.88 6.62
C ALA A 334 17.81 -29.07 8.06
N ASP A 335 18.16 -30.20 8.67
CA ASP A 335 18.01 -30.37 10.11
C ASP A 335 18.77 -29.26 10.84
N SER A 336 18.22 -28.79 11.97
CA SER A 336 18.97 -27.89 12.86
C SER A 336 20.27 -28.59 13.26
N PRO A 337 21.43 -27.91 13.25
CA PRO A 337 22.61 -28.45 13.91
C PRO A 337 22.35 -28.75 15.38
#